data_AF-A0A7J4KE57-F1
#
_entry.id   AF-A0A7J4KE57-F1
#
_cell.length_a   1.000
_cell.length_b   1.000
_cell.length_c   1.000
_cell.angle_alpha   90.00
_cell.angle_beta   90.00
_cell.angle_gamma   90.00
#
_symmetry.space_group_name_H-M   'P 1'
#
loop_
_entity.id
_entity.type
_entity.pdbx_description
1 polymer ?
#
loop_
_entity_poly.entity_id
_entity_poly.type
_entity_poly.pdbx_seq_one_letter_code
_entity_poly.pdbx_strand_id
1 'polypeptide(L)' 'SGGEAQRIKLTRELSKKSTGKTLYLLDEPTTGLHFHDVKKLIDVLNSLVNMGNTIVVIEH' A
#
# COMPACT_ATOMS: atom_id res chain seq x y z
N SER A 1 -11.18 -12.08 -0.50
CA SER A 1 -10.61 -11.99 0.88
C SER A 1 -10.28 -10.53 1.21
N GLY A 2 -10.08 -10.16 2.49
CA GLY A 2 -9.69 -8.78 2.86
C GLY A 2 -8.48 -8.25 2.08
N GLY A 3 -7.48 -9.12 1.86
CA GLY A 3 -6.30 -8.79 1.04
C GLY A 3 -6.59 -8.48 -0.43
N GLU A 4 -7.64 -9.04 -1.05
CA GLU A 4 -8.03 -8.66 -2.43
C GLU A 4 -8.65 -7.27 -2.50
N ALA A 5 -9.54 -6.93 -1.56
CA ALA A 5 -10.16 -5.62 -1.50
C ALA A 5 -9.11 -4.51 -1.32
N GLN A 6 -8.10 -4.78 -0.49
CA GLN A 6 -6.98 -3.87 -0.27
C GLN A 6 -6.08 -3.72 -1.49
N ARG A 7 -5.74 -4.83 -2.16
CA ARG A 7 -4.97 -4.78 -3.41
C ARG A 7 -5.69 -3.99 -4.50
N ILE A 8 -7.00 -4.18 -4.67
CA ILE A 8 -7.80 -3.42 -5.64
C ILE A 8 -7.80 -1.92 -5.31
N LYS A 9 -7.90 -1.55 -4.03
CA LYS A 9 -7.86 -0.15 -3.58
C LYS A 9 -6.48 0.47 -3.82
N LEU A 10 -5.39 -0.27 -3.55
CA LEU A 10 -4.02 0.16 -3.79
C LEU A 10 -3.72 0.35 -5.28
N THR A 11 -4.13 -0.60 -6.13
CA THR A 11 -3.97 -0.51 -7.60
C THR A 11 -4.69 0.70 -8.19
N ARG A 12 -5.89 1.02 -7.66
CA ARG A 12 -6.61 2.23 -8.07
C ARG A 12 -5.85 3.51 -7.76
N GLU A 13 -5.25 3.62 -6.56
CA GLU A 13 -4.45 4.80 -6.23
C GLU A 13 -3.15 4.89 -7.04
N LEU A 14 -2.49 3.76 -7.30
CA LEU A 14 -1.30 3.70 -8.16
C LEU A 14 -1.59 4.13 -9.59
N SER A 15 -2.83 3.90 -10.08
CA SER A 15 -3.23 4.31 -11.43
C SER A 15 -3.49 5.81 -11.58
N LYS A 16 -3.59 6.56 -10.48
CA LYS A 16 -3.76 8.02 -10.52
C LYS A 16 -2.41 8.69 -10.79
N LYS A 17 -2.45 9.82 -11.51
CA LYS A 17 -1.28 10.65 -11.76
C LYS A 17 -0.74 11.14 -10.41
N SER A 18 0.42 10.63 -10.00
CA SER A 18 1.01 11.00 -8.72
C SER A 18 1.41 12.47 -8.73
N THR A 19 1.06 13.17 -7.66
CA THR A 19 1.45 14.55 -7.41
C THR A 19 2.71 14.64 -6.55
N GLY A 20 3.20 13.48 -6.06
CA GLY A 20 4.28 13.40 -5.06
C GLY A 20 3.94 14.08 -3.74
N LYS A 21 2.66 14.31 -3.44
CA LYS A 21 2.17 15.02 -2.25
C LYS A 21 0.91 14.36 -1.66
N THR A 22 0.78 13.05 -1.81
CA THR A 22 -0.34 12.29 -1.27
C THR A 22 0.06 11.63 0.06
N LEU A 23 -0.84 11.67 1.04
CA LEU A 23 -0.73 10.91 2.28
C LEU A 23 -1.59 9.64 2.20
N TYR A 24 -0.98 8.48 2.35
CA TYR A 24 -1.65 7.20 2.45
C TYR A 24 -1.70 6.76 3.93
N LEU A 25 -2.89 6.41 4.40
CA LEU A 25 -3.13 5.84 5.74
C LEU A 25 -3.59 4.40 5.55
N LEU A 26 -2.82 3.44 6.06
CA LEU A 26 -3.10 2.02 5.94
C LEU A 26 -3.25 1.41 7.34
N ASP A 27 -4.38 0.74 7.54
CA ASP A 27 -4.71 0.05 8.77
C ASP A 27 -4.66 -1.46 8.51
N GLU A 28 -3.80 -2.16 9.26
CA GLU A 28 -3.50 -3.59 9.15
C GLU A 28 -3.32 -4.13 7.72
N PRO A 29 -2.45 -3.54 6.88
CA PRO A 29 -2.37 -3.94 5.49
C PRO A 29 -1.79 -5.35 5.26
N THR A 30 -1.24 -5.98 6.30
CA THR A 30 -0.75 -7.35 6.24
C THR A 30 -1.82 -8.40 6.58
N THR A 31 -2.99 -8.01 7.10
CA THR A 31 -4.01 -8.95 7.59
C THR A 31 -4.47 -9.93 6.51
N GLY A 32 -4.25 -11.23 6.78
CA GLY A 32 -4.61 -12.32 5.88
C GLY A 32 -3.70 -12.49 4.67
N LEU A 33 -2.52 -11.85 4.64
CA LEU A 33 -1.50 -12.08 3.61
C LEU A 33 -0.54 -13.20 4.00
N HIS A 34 -0.16 -13.99 3.01
CA HIS A 34 0.97 -14.91 3.13
C HIS A 34 2.28 -14.11 3.20
N PHE A 35 3.31 -14.63 3.89
CA PHE A 35 4.61 -13.95 4.05
C PHE A 35 5.22 -13.44 2.73
N HIS A 36 5.08 -14.22 1.66
CA HIS A 36 5.55 -13.83 0.33
C HIS A 36 4.82 -12.59 -0.23
N ASP A 37 3.54 -12.43 0.08
CA ASP A 37 2.73 -11.30 -0.38
C ASP A 37 2.96 -10.05 0.48
N VAL A 38 3.31 -10.21 1.77
CA VAL A 38 3.75 -9.10 2.63
C VAL A 38 4.98 -8.42 2.02
N LYS A 39 5.96 -9.21 1.54
CA LYS A 39 7.15 -8.64 0.89
C LYS A 39 6.80 -7.83 -0.36
N LYS A 40 5.90 -8.35 -1.21
CA LYS A 40 5.42 -7.62 -2.39
C LYS A 40 4.68 -6.34 -2.01
N LEU A 41 3.87 -6.37 -0.97
CA LEU A 41 3.18 -5.20 -0.45
C LEU A 41 4.19 -4.12 -0.02
N ILE A 42 5.19 -4.49 0.77
CA ILE A 42 6.27 -3.59 1.22
C ILE A 42 6.97 -2.95 0.02
N ASP A 43 7.29 -3.73 -1.02
CA ASP A 43 7.94 -3.21 -2.24
C ASP A 43 7.07 -2.16 -2.95
N VAL A 44 5.76 -2.38 -3.01
CA VAL A 44 4.79 -1.42 -3.59
C VAL A 44 4.70 -0.15 -2.74
N LEU A 45 4.63 -0.27 -1.41
CA LEU A 45 4.60 0.88 -0.51
C LEU A 45 5.88 1.72 -0.63
N ASN A 46 7.05 1.07 -0.71
CA ASN A 46 8.32 1.75 -0.94
C ASN A 46 8.35 2.49 -2.28
N SER A 47 7.79 1.91 -3.34
CA SER A 47 7.66 2.60 -4.62
C SER A 47 6.84 3.90 -4.50
N LEU A 48 5.75 3.88 -3.74
CA LEU A 48 4.92 5.06 -3.50
C LEU A 48 5.67 6.14 -2.71
N VAL A 49 6.47 5.76 -1.71
CA VAL A 49 7.34 6.67 -0.96
C VAL A 49 8.40 7.29 -1.87
N ASN A 50 9.05 6.49 -2.72
CA ASN A 50 10.06 6.96 -3.67
C ASN A 50 9.50 7.97 -4.70
N MET A 51 8.20 7.93 -4.95
CA MET A 51 7.50 8.92 -5.78
C MET A 51 7.19 10.24 -5.03
N GLY A 52 7.63 10.39 -3.78
CA GLY A 52 7.45 11.58 -2.94
C GLY A 52 6.23 11.53 -2.02
N ASN A 53 5.47 10.43 -2.02
CA ASN A 53 4.28 10.33 -1.16
C ASN A 53 4.65 9.97 0.28
N THR A 54 3.77 10.31 1.22
CA THR A 54 3.91 9.92 2.63
C THR A 54 3.00 8.73 2.90
N ILE A 55 3.48 7.74 3.64
CA ILE A 55 2.70 6.58 4.04
C ILE A 55 2.80 6.42 5.55
N VAL A 56 1.65 6.23 6.19
CA VAL A 56 1.54 5.87 7.61
C VAL A 56 0.81 4.55 7.70
N VAL A 57 1.41 3.59 8.41
CA VAL A 57 0.91 2.23 8.55
C VAL A 57 0.70 1.92 10.03
N ILE A 58 -0.42 1.25 10.33
CA ILE A 58 -0.71 0.64 11.63
C ILE A 58 -0.68 -0.88 11.43
N GLU A 59 0.07 -1.60 12.27
CA GLU A 59 0.17 -3.06 12.31
C GLU A 59 0.03 -3.55 13.77
N HIS A 60 -0.38 -4.81 13.94
CA HIS A 60 -0.49 -5.50 15.24
C HIS A 60 0.52 -6.63 15.42
#